data_AF-A0A916G888-F1
#
_entry.id   AF-A0A916G888-F1
#
_cell.length_a   1.000
_cell.length_b   1.000
_cell.length_c   1.000
_cell.angle_alpha   90.00
_cell.angle_beta   90.00
_cell.angle_gamma   90.00
#
_symmetry.space_group_name_H-M   'P 1'
#
loop_
_entity.id
_entity.type
_entity.pdbx_description
1 polymer ?
#
loop_
_entity_poly.entity_id
_entity_poly.type
_entity_poly.pdbx_seq_one_letter_code
_entity_poly.pdbx_strand_id
1 'polypeptide(L)' 'LGEWPFADLAAGLGGVGHRVWTRRELAQALRAAVAERGRFQLIEAMIPPGSISPTLQRFVDGVKRLRPKSN' A
#
# COMPACT_ATOMS: atom_id res chain seq x y z
N LEU A 1 16.61 3.62 -2.63
CA LEU A 1 16.24 2.37 -1.90
C LEU A 1 15.67 1.42 -2.93
N GLY A 2 16.18 0.18 -3.00
CA GLY A 2 15.72 -0.82 -3.98
C GLY A 2 14.34 -1.38 -3.65
N GLU A 3 13.83 -2.29 -4.48
CA GLU A 3 12.60 -3.02 -4.21
C GLU A 3 12.81 -4.00 -3.04
N TRP A 4 11.88 -4.01 -2.08
CA TRP A 4 11.92 -4.90 -0.92
C TRP A 4 10.80 -5.92 -1.07
N PRO A 5 11.08 -7.24 -1.01
CA PRO A 5 10.06 -8.27 -1.17
C PRO A 5 9.31 -8.49 0.15
N PHE A 6 8.43 -7.55 0.55
CA PHE A 6 7.77 -7.60 1.87
C PHE A 6 6.88 -8.83 2.06
N ALA A 7 6.19 -9.28 1.01
CA ALA A 7 5.37 -10.50 1.07
C ALA A 7 6.20 -11.74 1.41
N ASP A 8 7.39 -11.89 0.82
CA ASP A 8 8.26 -13.05 1.05
C ASP A 8 8.83 -13.06 2.48
N LEU A 9 9.07 -11.88 3.05
CA LEU A 9 9.56 -11.73 4.43
C LEU A 9 8.52 -12.14 5.48
N ALA A 10 7.23 -12.06 5.16
CA ALA A 10 6.17 -12.31 6.13
C ALA A 10 6.22 -13.72 6.73
N ALA A 11 6.58 -14.73 5.92
CA ALA A 11 6.67 -16.12 6.37
C ALA A 11 7.75 -16.32 7.45
N GLY A 12 8.92 -15.70 7.28
CA GLY A 12 10.02 -15.76 8.25
C GLY A 12 9.71 -15.08 9.58
N LEU A 13 8.70 -14.21 9.61
CA LEU A 13 8.23 -13.51 10.81
C LEU A 13 7.01 -14.19 11.45
N GLY A 14 6.57 -15.34 10.93
CA GLY A 14 5.41 -16.08 11.43
C GLY A 14 4.05 -15.63 10.86
N GLY A 15 4.06 -14.85 9.78
CA GLY A 15 2.86 -14.38 9.08
C GLY A 15 2.63 -15.05 7.73
N VAL A 16 1.67 -14.50 6.99
CA VAL A 16 1.37 -14.87 5.60
C VAL A 16 1.44 -13.63 4.72
N GLY A 17 2.21 -13.70 3.64
CA GLY A 17 2.40 -12.60 2.69
C GLY A 17 1.59 -12.79 1.41
N HIS A 18 1.02 -11.69 0.91
CA HIS A 18 0.29 -11.62 -0.36
C HIS A 18 0.84 -10.44 -1.17
N ARG A 19 1.52 -10.70 -2.28
CA ARG A 19 1.88 -9.65 -3.24
C ARG A 19 0.79 -9.53 -4.30
N VAL A 20 0.24 -8.33 -4.49
CA VAL A 20 -0.91 -8.09 -5.38
C VAL A 20 -0.68 -6.89 -6.30
N TRP A 21 -1.09 -7.00 -7.55
CA TRP A 21 -0.91 -6.00 -8.61
C TRP A 21 -2.24 -5.42 -9.11
N THR A 22 -3.34 -6.13 -8.86
CA THR A 22 -4.66 -5.73 -9.37
C THR A 22 -5.68 -5.53 -8.26
N ARG A 23 -6.72 -4.74 -8.57
CA ARG A 23 -7.87 -4.55 -7.67
C ARG A 23 -8.56 -5.88 -7.32
N ARG A 24 -8.60 -6.81 -8.29
CA ARG A 24 -9.20 -8.14 -8.10
C ARG A 24 -8.39 -8.98 -7.11
N GLU A 25 -7.07 -9.00 -7.27
CA GLU A 25 -6.16 -9.69 -6.35
C GLU A 25 -6.21 -9.08 -4.95
N LEU A 26 -6.21 -7.75 -4.85
CA LEU A 26 -6.35 -7.08 -3.55
C LEU A 26 -7.64 -7.50 -2.83
N ALA A 27 -8.77 -7.53 -3.54
CA ALA A 27 -10.04 -7.98 -2.97
C ALA A 27 -9.99 -9.45 -2.51
N GLN A 28 -9.29 -10.31 -3.26
CA GLN A 28 -9.10 -11.71 -2.89
C GLN A 28 -8.20 -11.87 -1.66
N ALA A 29 -7.07 -11.15 -1.62
CA ALA A 29 -6.13 -11.16 -0.51
C ALA A 29 -6.78 -10.64 0.77
N LEU A 30 -7.61 -9.59 0.69
CA LEU A 30 -8.37 -9.09 1.82
C LEU A 30 -9.36 -10.14 2.36
N ARG A 31 -10.06 -10.85 1.48
CA ARG A 31 -10.96 -11.95 1.91
C ARG A 31 -10.20 -13.08 2.60
N ALA A 32 -9.06 -13.49 2.03
CA ALA A 32 -8.21 -14.52 2.61
C ALA A 32 -7.67 -14.08 3.98
N ALA A 33 -7.19 -12.85 4.09
CA ALA A 33 -6.63 -12.30 5.31
C ALA A 33 -7.63 -12.21 6.46
N VAL A 34 -8.92 -11.95 6.16
CA VAL A 34 -9.98 -11.94 7.18
C VAL A 34 -10.40 -13.36 7.59
N ALA A 35 -10.38 -14.30 6.65
CA ALA A 35 -10.77 -15.69 6.88
C ALA A 35 -9.73 -16.47 7.70
N GLU A 36 -8.45 -16.17 7.53
CA GLU A 36 -7.37 -16.84 8.25
C GLU A 36 -7.02 -16.13 9.56
N ARG A 37 -6.92 -16.90 10.65
CA ARG A 37 -6.64 -16.39 12.01
C ARG A 37 -5.42 -17.10 12.61
N GLY A 38 -4.85 -16.49 13.64
CA GLY A 38 -3.69 -17.05 14.36
C GLY A 38 -2.33 -16.64 13.81
N ARG A 39 -2.29 -15.97 12.65
CA ARG A 39 -1.08 -15.38 12.05
C ARG A 39 -1.41 -13.99 11.51
N PHE A 40 -0.45 -13.05 11.56
CA PHE A 40 -0.65 -11.77 10.89
C PHE A 40 -0.65 -11.98 9.36
N GLN A 41 -1.39 -11.12 8.67
CA GLN A 41 -1.55 -11.16 7.23
C GLN A 41 -0.96 -9.87 6.65
N LEU A 42 0.04 -9.99 5.78
CA LEU A 42 0.69 -8.86 5.12
C LEU A 42 0.28 -8.84 3.65
N ILE A 43 -0.35 -7.76 3.21
CA ILE A 43 -0.72 -7.55 1.81
C ILE A 43 0.17 -6.45 1.23
N GLU A 44 1.13 -6.85 0.41
CA GLU A 44 1.99 -5.96 -0.35
C GLU A 44 1.24 -5.53 -1.63
N ALA A 45 0.53 -4.40 -1.54
CA ALA A 45 -0.21 -3.83 -2.66
C ALA A 45 0.72 -2.99 -3.55
N MET A 46 0.97 -3.46 -4.76
CA MET A 46 1.81 -2.77 -5.73
C MET A 46 1.04 -1.59 -6.33
N ILE A 47 1.54 -0.39 -6.09
CA ILE A 47 0.93 0.86 -6.54
C ILE A 47 1.93 1.58 -7.47
N PRO A 48 1.51 2.03 -8.67
CA PRO A 48 2.39 2.77 -9.56
C PRO A 48 2.93 4.05 -8.90
N PRO A 49 4.19 4.44 -9.15
CA PRO A 49 4.74 5.71 -8.67
C PRO A 49 3.85 6.91 -9.02
N GLY A 50 3.73 7.86 -8.09
CA GLY A 50 2.91 9.07 -8.27
C GLY A 50 1.41 8.86 -8.01
N SER A 51 0.95 7.62 -7.81
CA SER A 51 -0.42 7.38 -7.37
C SER A 51 -0.60 7.82 -5.92
N ILE A 52 -1.59 8.68 -5.67
CA ILE A 52 -1.91 9.18 -4.32
C ILE A 52 -3.40 9.14 -4.05
N SER A 53 -3.77 9.16 -2.77
CA SER A 53 -5.18 9.23 -2.40
C SER A 53 -5.79 10.59 -2.79
N PRO A 54 -7.11 10.66 -3.09
CA PRO A 54 -7.78 11.93 -3.35
C PRO A 54 -7.61 12.94 -2.20
N THR A 55 -7.51 12.46 -0.97
CA THR A 55 -7.26 13.30 0.21
C THR A 55 -5.86 13.91 0.19
N LEU A 56 -4.83 13.12 -0.12
CA LEU A 56 -3.47 13.63 -0.24
C LEU A 56 -3.35 14.61 -1.41
N GLN A 57 -4.01 14.31 -2.54
CA GLN A 57 -4.07 15.24 -3.68
C GLN A 57 -4.65 16.59 -3.25
N ARG A 58 -5.84 16.60 -2.63
CA ARG A 58 -6.48 17.83 -2.14
C ARG A 58 -5.61 18.60 -1.15
N PHE A 59 -4.93 17.89 -0.24
CA PHE A 59 -4.00 18.50 0.70
C PHE A 59 -2.84 19.18 -0.02
N VAL A 60 -2.18 18.48 -0.95
CA VAL A 60 -1.06 19.03 -1.75
C VAL A 60 -1.51 20.26 -2.53
N ASP A 61 -2.70 20.23 -3.12
CA ASP A 61 -3.25 21.37 -3.87
C ASP A 61 -3.54 22.57 -2.96
N GLY A 62 -4.03 22.31 -1.74
CA GLY A 62 -4.21 23.33 -0.70
C GLY A 62 -2.89 23.99 -0.31
N VAL A 63 -1.86 23.18 0.00
CA VAL A 63 -0.53 23.68 0.36
C VAL A 63 0.09 24.49 -0.77
N LYS A 64 0.01 24.02 -2.03
CA LYS A 64 0.57 24.73 -3.19
C LYS A 64 -0.05 26.12 -3.38
N ARG A 65 -1.35 26.28 -3.14
CA ARG A 65 -2.06 27.56 -3.25
C ARG A 65 -1.60 28.58 -2.21
N LEU A 66 -1.24 28.11 -1.02
CA LEU A 66 -0.83 28.96 0.12
C LEU A 66 0.66 29.33 0.09
N ARG A 67 1.48 28.68 -0.76
CA ARG A 67 2.89 29.03 -0.91
C ARG A 67 2.98 30.37 -1.64
N PRO A 68 3.53 31.43 -1.01
CA PRO A 68 3.79 32.68 -1.72
C PRO A 68 4.76 32.41 -2.87
N LYS A 69 4.56 33.07 -4.02
CA LYS A 69 5.54 33.06 -5.11
C LYS A 69 6.83 33.69 -4.57
N SER A 70 7.85 32.86 -4.35
CA SER A 70 9.21 33.37 -4.19
C SER A 70 9.60 34.05 -5.51
N ASN A 71 9.93 35.34 -5.41
CA ASN A 71 10.42 36.17 -6.51
C ASN A 71 11.90 35.85 -6.78
#